data_AF-A0A8H4BR93-F1
#
_entry.id   AF-A0A8H4BR93-F1
#
_cell.length_a   1.000
_cell.length_b   1.000
_cell.length_c   1.000
_cell.angle_alpha   90.00
_cell.angle_beta   90.00
_cell.angle_gamma   90.00
#
_symmetry.space_group_name_H-M   'P 1'
#
loop_
_entity.id
_entity.type
_entity.pdbx_description
1 polymer ?
#
loop_
_entity_poly.entity_id
_entity_poly.type
_entity_poly.pdbx_seq_one_letter_code
_entity_poly.pdbx_strand_id
1 'polypeptide(L)'
;MQEELAKCDQELATANQRQDEVDVASLQRGLQRARKEQADLVDKRGSIRGEIVQMRDQLRRYEQELRTDYRDVDGRYGNLFIEVKTKELASEDLEKYSKTLQTAIMKYHSLKMQDLNKIIKELWVDTYKGGDIDYIEIRADNEGSTASRTFNYRVVMIQNGSELNMRGRCSAGQKVLAAIIIRLALAETFCVNCGIFTLDEPTTNLDRANIESLAENLGRIIKNRSQQSNFQFVIITHDEEFVEYLSRDNILGQYYRVSKDFNQHSQIQLQGQVQNLNDNNDEDPLMQDQGQEDYLN
;
A
#
# COMPACT_ATOMS: atom_id res chain seq x y z
N MET A 1 44.86 -123.32 46.97
CA MET A 1 43.92 -123.24 45.83
C MET A 1 42.47 -123.08 46.28
N GLN A 2 41.93 -123.88 47.23
CA GLN A 2 40.54 -123.69 47.72
C GLN A 2 40.31 -122.51 48.68
N GLU A 3 41.25 -122.19 49.60
CA GLU A 3 41.10 -121.05 50.52
C GLU A 3 41.20 -119.67 49.85
N GLU A 4 42.05 -119.55 48.84
CA GLU A 4 42.17 -118.31 48.05
C GLU A 4 40.92 -118.06 47.19
N LEU A 5 40.28 -119.13 46.69
CA LEU A 5 38.98 -119.05 46.01
C LEU A 5 37.88 -118.56 46.95
N ALA A 6 37.81 -119.08 48.18
CA ALA A 6 36.78 -118.67 49.15
C ALA A 6 36.93 -117.21 49.61
N LYS A 7 38.17 -116.72 49.75
CA LYS A 7 38.44 -115.31 50.06
C LYS A 7 38.07 -114.39 48.90
N CYS A 8 38.39 -114.82 47.68
CA CYS A 8 38.02 -114.11 46.46
C CYS A 8 36.49 -114.06 46.29
N ASP A 9 35.78 -115.14 46.60
CA ASP A 9 34.31 -115.21 46.55
C ASP A 9 33.65 -114.31 47.60
N GLN A 10 34.23 -114.19 48.79
CA GLN A 10 33.72 -113.31 49.86
C GLN A 10 33.98 -111.83 49.57
N GLU A 11 35.13 -111.49 48.97
CA GLU A 11 35.43 -110.15 48.45
C GLU A 11 34.52 -109.78 47.26
N LEU A 12 34.23 -110.75 46.37
CA LEU A 12 33.24 -110.60 45.30
C LEU A 12 31.82 -110.38 45.84
N ALA A 13 31.40 -111.10 46.87
CA ALA A 13 30.08 -110.95 47.47
C ALA A 13 29.92 -109.57 48.13
N THR A 14 30.93 -109.11 48.88
CA THR A 14 30.90 -107.78 49.50
C THR A 14 31.03 -106.64 48.48
N ALA A 15 31.76 -106.84 47.38
CA ALA A 15 31.80 -105.90 46.26
C ALA A 15 30.46 -105.83 45.51
N ASN A 16 29.83 -106.97 45.22
CA ASN A 16 28.50 -107.02 44.59
C ASN A 16 27.41 -106.39 45.48
N GLN A 17 27.47 -106.59 46.79
CA GLN A 17 26.52 -105.99 47.73
C GLN A 17 26.67 -104.46 47.80
N ARG A 18 27.90 -103.94 47.72
CA ARG A 18 28.16 -102.48 47.58
C ARG A 18 27.75 -101.94 46.21
N GLN A 19 27.77 -102.77 45.17
CA GLN A 19 27.32 -102.42 43.82
C GLN A 19 25.78 -102.38 43.74
N ASP A 20 25.08 -103.22 44.50
CA ASP A 20 23.61 -103.23 44.60
C ASP A 20 23.07 -102.10 45.51
N GLU A 21 23.82 -101.67 46.53
CA GLU A 21 23.45 -100.53 47.39
C GLU A 21 23.56 -99.17 46.67
N VAL A 22 24.38 -99.08 45.63
CA VAL A 22 24.53 -97.87 44.82
C VAL A 22 23.66 -98.04 43.58
N ASP A 23 22.47 -97.42 43.54
CA ASP A 23 21.65 -97.37 42.32
C ASP A 23 22.33 -96.46 41.28
N VAL A 24 23.31 -97.05 40.57
CA VAL A 24 24.12 -96.40 39.53
C VAL A 24 23.21 -95.82 38.44
N ALA A 25 22.06 -96.44 38.16
CA ALA A 25 21.10 -95.95 37.18
C ALA A 25 20.36 -94.69 37.68
N SER A 26 20.01 -94.58 38.96
CA SER A 26 19.49 -93.33 39.54
C SER A 26 20.52 -92.21 39.54
N LEU A 27 21.77 -92.51 39.88
CA LEU A 27 22.87 -91.54 39.87
C LEU A 27 23.19 -91.09 38.43
N GLN A 28 23.17 -91.99 37.45
CA GLN A 28 23.32 -91.65 36.03
C GLN A 28 22.17 -90.77 35.52
N ARG A 29 20.92 -91.07 35.90
CA ARG A 29 19.76 -90.22 35.57
C ARG A 29 19.86 -88.85 36.24
N GLY A 30 20.30 -88.80 37.49
CA GLY A 30 20.55 -87.55 38.23
C GLY A 30 21.65 -86.72 37.57
N LEU A 31 22.77 -87.35 37.19
CA LEU A 31 23.87 -86.72 36.48
C LEU A 31 23.44 -86.21 35.10
N GLN A 32 22.61 -86.96 34.36
CA GLN A 32 22.10 -86.54 33.06
C GLN A 32 21.12 -85.36 33.18
N ARG A 33 20.25 -85.36 34.20
CA ARG A 33 19.37 -84.22 34.51
C ARG A 33 20.18 -82.98 34.88
N ALA A 34 21.15 -83.13 35.78
CA ALA A 34 22.03 -82.03 36.19
C ALA A 34 22.86 -81.48 35.01
N ARG A 35 23.34 -82.34 34.10
CA ARG A 35 24.02 -81.93 32.86
C ARG A 35 23.10 -81.18 31.90
N LYS A 36 21.86 -81.62 31.74
CA LYS A 36 20.88 -80.92 30.90
C LYS A 36 20.53 -79.56 31.49
N GLU A 37 20.29 -79.49 32.79
CA GLU A 37 20.02 -78.24 33.49
C GLU A 37 21.22 -77.30 33.42
N GLN A 38 22.45 -77.83 33.56
CA GLN A 38 23.68 -77.07 33.35
C GLN A 38 23.76 -76.52 31.92
N ALA A 39 23.44 -77.31 30.89
CA ALA A 39 23.43 -76.85 29.50
C ALA A 39 22.39 -75.75 29.27
N ASP A 40 21.16 -75.95 29.75
CA ASP A 40 20.07 -74.97 29.64
C ASP A 40 20.43 -73.65 30.35
N LEU A 41 21.08 -73.71 31.51
CA LEU A 41 21.57 -72.54 32.24
C LEU A 41 22.71 -71.83 31.51
N VAL A 42 23.60 -72.58 30.84
CA VAL A 42 24.69 -72.01 30.02
C VAL A 42 24.14 -71.28 28.80
N ASP A 43 23.13 -71.83 28.13
CA ASP A 43 22.48 -71.21 26.98
C ASP A 43 21.72 -69.95 27.39
N LYS A 44 20.94 -70.01 28.48
CA LYS A 44 20.28 -68.83 29.06
C LYS A 44 21.29 -67.74 29.41
N ARG A 45 22.41 -68.10 30.04
CA ARG A 45 23.49 -67.17 30.35
C ARG A 45 24.09 -66.55 29.08
N GLY A 46 24.24 -67.32 28.00
CA GLY A 46 24.71 -66.85 26.70
C GLY A 46 23.76 -65.83 26.07
N SER A 47 22.46 -66.14 26.03
CA SER A 47 21.40 -65.24 25.53
C SER A 47 21.33 -63.94 26.33
N ILE A 48 21.27 -64.03 27.68
CA ILE A 48 21.26 -62.85 28.55
C ILE A 48 22.54 -62.02 28.37
N ARG A 49 23.70 -62.67 28.22
CA ARG A 49 24.97 -61.95 27.98
C ARG A 49 24.96 -61.23 26.63
N GLY A 50 24.37 -61.84 25.59
CA GLY A 50 24.18 -61.20 24.29
C GLY A 50 23.29 -59.97 24.36
N GLU A 51 22.15 -60.08 25.05
CA GLU A 51 21.23 -58.96 25.30
C GLU A 51 21.91 -57.83 26.08
N ILE A 52 22.70 -58.16 27.11
CA ILE A 52 23.48 -57.18 27.88
C ILE A 52 24.48 -56.44 26.99
N VAL A 53 25.15 -57.14 26.06
CA VAL A 53 26.10 -56.51 25.13
C VAL A 53 25.36 -55.57 24.18
N GLN A 54 24.24 -56.02 23.60
CA GLN A 54 23.43 -55.21 22.71
C GLN A 54 22.88 -53.95 23.40
N MET A 55 22.34 -54.09 24.61
CA MET A 55 21.86 -52.95 25.41
C MET A 55 22.99 -51.97 25.74
N ARG A 56 24.19 -52.46 26.06
CA ARG A 56 25.36 -51.59 26.28
C ARG A 56 25.78 -50.84 25.02
N ASP A 57 25.75 -51.47 23.87
CA ASP A 57 26.09 -50.83 22.60
C ASP A 57 25.04 -49.78 22.21
N GLN A 58 23.76 -50.05 22.43
CA GLN A 58 22.69 -49.05 22.26
C GLN A 58 22.87 -47.86 23.20
N LEU A 59 23.18 -48.12 24.48
CA LEU A 59 23.39 -47.07 25.47
C LEU A 59 24.55 -46.16 25.08
N ARG A 60 25.68 -46.72 24.61
CA ARG A 60 26.80 -45.91 24.09
C ARG A 60 26.41 -45.07 22.88
N ARG A 61 25.60 -45.61 21.96
CA ARG A 61 25.12 -44.85 20.79
C ARG A 61 24.24 -43.68 21.22
N TYR A 62 23.28 -43.90 22.10
CA TYR A 62 22.41 -42.85 22.60
C TYR A 62 23.17 -41.80 23.42
N GLU A 63 24.13 -42.20 24.24
CA GLU A 63 25.01 -41.25 24.95
C GLU A 63 25.84 -40.40 23.98
N GLN A 64 26.32 -40.99 22.89
CA GLN A 64 27.07 -40.27 21.87
C GLN A 64 26.17 -39.29 21.10
N GLU A 65 25.00 -39.70 20.66
CA GLU A 65 24.00 -38.83 20.01
C GLU A 65 23.59 -37.68 20.93
N LEU A 66 23.34 -37.96 22.22
CA LEU A 66 22.98 -36.94 23.20
C LEU A 66 24.09 -35.89 23.36
N ARG A 67 25.35 -36.34 23.29
CA ARG A 67 26.53 -35.48 23.44
C ARG A 67 26.92 -34.73 22.16
N THR A 68 26.61 -35.24 20.98
CA THR A 68 26.93 -34.56 19.71
C THR A 68 25.74 -33.77 19.20
N ASP A 69 24.66 -34.47 18.87
CA ASP A 69 23.59 -33.94 18.03
C ASP A 69 22.55 -33.22 18.87
N TYR A 70 22.41 -33.57 20.15
CA TYR A 70 21.44 -32.97 21.07
C TYR A 70 22.06 -32.09 22.16
N ARG A 71 23.38 -31.90 22.16
CA ARG A 71 24.09 -31.14 23.21
C ARG A 71 23.50 -29.76 23.47
N ASP A 72 23.22 -29.04 22.39
CA ASP A 72 22.71 -27.67 22.41
C ASP A 72 21.31 -27.59 21.76
N VAL A 73 20.53 -28.67 21.84
CA VAL A 73 19.21 -28.74 21.21
C VAL A 73 18.26 -27.68 21.77
N ASP A 74 18.26 -27.47 23.08
CA ASP A 74 17.39 -26.49 23.73
C ASP A 74 17.74 -25.05 23.31
N GLY A 75 19.03 -24.74 23.22
CA GLY A 75 19.50 -23.43 22.75
C GLY A 75 19.17 -23.18 21.28
N ARG A 76 19.36 -24.19 20.41
CA ARG A 76 18.99 -24.10 18.99
C ARG A 76 17.48 -23.98 18.81
N TYR A 77 16.70 -24.74 19.58
CA TYR A 77 15.24 -24.65 19.60
C TYR A 77 14.79 -23.25 20.02
N GLY A 78 15.35 -22.71 21.11
CA GLY A 78 15.02 -21.35 21.57
C GLY A 78 15.30 -20.29 20.50
N ASN A 79 16.46 -20.34 19.85
CA ASN A 79 16.79 -19.41 18.77
C ASN A 79 15.84 -19.53 17.57
N LEU A 80 15.57 -20.76 17.13
CA LEU A 80 14.65 -21.01 16.01
C LEU A 80 13.23 -20.58 16.35
N PHE A 81 12.79 -20.81 17.59
CA PHE A 81 11.49 -20.38 18.08
C PHE A 81 11.35 -18.86 18.07
N ILE A 82 12.36 -18.13 18.56
CA ILE A 82 12.39 -16.66 18.51
C ILE A 82 12.34 -16.20 17.05
N GLU A 83 13.12 -16.81 16.16
CA GLU A 83 13.14 -16.43 14.74
C GLU A 83 11.78 -16.63 14.06
N VAL A 84 11.15 -17.79 14.26
CA VAL A 84 9.82 -18.09 13.73
C VAL A 84 8.79 -17.11 14.30
N LYS A 85 8.76 -16.92 15.62
CA LYS A 85 7.79 -16.02 16.26
C LYS A 85 7.97 -14.57 15.80
N THR A 86 9.21 -14.13 15.62
CA THR A 86 9.51 -12.78 15.11
C THR A 86 9.01 -12.61 13.68
N LYS A 87 9.23 -13.61 12.82
CA LYS A 87 8.75 -13.60 11.43
C LYS A 87 7.22 -13.64 11.34
N GLU A 88 6.56 -14.42 12.19
CA GLU A 88 5.10 -14.43 12.29
C GLU A 88 4.54 -13.05 12.63
N LEU A 89 5.07 -12.41 13.69
CA LEU A 89 4.65 -11.07 14.10
C LEU A 89 4.90 -10.03 12.99
N ALA A 90 6.07 -10.09 12.35
CA ALA A 90 6.38 -9.20 11.23
C ALA A 90 5.41 -9.40 10.04
N SER A 91 5.02 -10.64 9.76
CA SER A 91 4.05 -10.94 8.69
C SER A 91 2.66 -10.39 9.02
N GLU A 92 2.21 -10.55 10.27
CA GLU A 92 0.93 -10.01 10.75
C GLU A 92 0.90 -8.48 10.67
N ASP A 93 1.98 -7.83 11.09
CA ASP A 93 2.13 -6.38 11.01
C ASP A 93 2.10 -5.89 9.56
N LEU A 94 2.83 -6.54 8.65
CA LEU A 94 2.82 -6.19 7.22
C LEU A 94 1.43 -6.32 6.61
N GLU A 95 0.68 -7.37 6.97
CA GLU A 95 -0.69 -7.54 6.50
C GLU A 95 -1.61 -6.43 7.01
N LYS A 96 -1.46 -6.05 8.28
CA LYS A 96 -2.22 -4.95 8.89
C LYS A 96 -1.88 -3.61 8.25
N TYR A 97 -0.60 -3.33 7.99
CA TYR A 97 -0.17 -2.12 7.29
C TYR A 97 -0.74 -2.06 5.88
N SER A 98 -0.67 -3.15 5.12
CA SER A 98 -1.21 -3.24 3.77
C SER A 98 -2.71 -2.91 3.73
N LYS A 99 -3.50 -3.55 4.61
CA LYS A 99 -4.95 -3.29 4.71
C LYS A 99 -5.27 -1.85 5.11
N THR A 100 -4.52 -1.31 6.07
CA THR A 100 -4.74 0.06 6.56
C THR A 100 -4.40 1.08 5.49
N LEU A 101 -3.26 0.91 4.81
CA LEU A 101 -2.82 1.78 3.72
C LEU A 101 -3.84 1.75 2.57
N GLN A 102 -4.30 0.58 2.17
CA GLN A 102 -5.32 0.44 1.14
C GLN A 102 -6.61 1.18 1.51
N THR A 103 -7.06 1.03 2.76
CA THR A 103 -8.25 1.72 3.26
C THR A 103 -8.06 3.23 3.25
N ALA A 104 -6.90 3.71 3.66
CA ALA A 104 -6.55 5.13 3.64
C ALA A 104 -6.54 5.70 2.22
N ILE A 105 -5.95 4.99 1.25
CA ILE A 105 -5.95 5.39 -0.17
C ILE A 105 -7.37 5.47 -0.72
N MET A 106 -8.22 4.46 -0.45
CA MET A 106 -9.62 4.47 -0.89
C MET A 106 -10.41 5.62 -0.29
N LYS A 107 -10.22 5.89 1.01
CA LYS A 107 -10.86 7.01 1.69
C LYS A 107 -10.41 8.34 1.11
N TYR A 108 -9.11 8.51 0.91
CA TYR A 108 -8.54 9.71 0.30
C TYR A 108 -9.09 9.95 -1.10
N HIS A 109 -9.11 8.92 -1.95
CA HIS A 109 -9.66 9.00 -3.30
C HIS A 109 -11.14 9.39 -3.28
N SER A 110 -11.97 8.74 -2.46
CA SER A 110 -13.39 9.04 -2.35
C SER A 110 -13.64 10.48 -1.88
N LEU A 111 -12.90 10.95 -0.89
CA LEU A 111 -13.00 12.34 -0.42
C LEU A 111 -12.59 13.32 -1.52
N LYS A 112 -11.47 13.07 -2.22
CA LYS A 112 -11.01 13.94 -3.30
C LYS A 112 -11.96 13.97 -4.49
N MET A 113 -12.62 12.86 -4.84
CA MET A 113 -13.66 12.85 -5.87
C MET A 113 -14.90 13.64 -5.46
N GLN A 114 -15.28 13.62 -4.16
CA GLN A 114 -16.38 14.43 -3.65
C GLN A 114 -16.05 15.92 -3.70
N ASP A 115 -14.87 16.32 -3.22
CA ASP A 115 -14.40 17.71 -3.27
C ASP A 115 -14.34 18.22 -4.72
N LEU A 116 -13.77 17.41 -5.61
CA LEU A 116 -13.66 17.73 -7.04
C LEU A 116 -15.04 17.89 -7.69
N ASN A 117 -15.98 16.97 -7.46
CA ASN A 117 -17.33 17.05 -8.03
C ASN A 117 -18.12 18.23 -7.48
N LYS A 118 -17.90 18.63 -6.22
CA LYS A 118 -18.50 19.83 -5.65
C LYS A 118 -18.08 21.08 -6.43
N ILE A 119 -16.77 21.23 -6.67
CA ILE A 119 -16.22 22.39 -7.40
C ILE A 119 -16.67 22.37 -8.87
N ILE A 120 -16.65 21.20 -9.52
CA ILE A 120 -17.13 21.06 -10.91
C ILE A 120 -18.59 21.50 -11.01
N LYS A 121 -19.45 21.07 -10.08
CA LYS A 121 -20.87 21.41 -10.08
C LYS A 121 -21.08 22.92 -9.92
N GLU A 122 -20.37 23.54 -8.99
CA GLU A 122 -20.42 24.99 -8.76
C GLU A 122 -19.99 25.77 -10.01
N LEU A 123 -18.82 25.46 -10.56
CA LEU A 123 -18.30 26.10 -11.77
C LEU A 123 -19.20 25.88 -12.99
N TRP A 124 -19.82 24.70 -13.12
CA TRP A 124 -20.74 24.41 -14.22
C TRP A 124 -22.00 25.27 -14.15
N VAL A 125 -22.67 25.29 -12.99
CA VAL A 125 -23.91 26.06 -12.80
C VAL A 125 -23.66 27.54 -13.01
N ASP A 126 -22.51 28.05 -12.57
CA ASP A 126 -22.19 29.46 -12.73
C ASP A 126 -21.86 29.82 -14.19
N THR A 127 -21.21 28.92 -14.94
CA THR A 127 -20.66 29.23 -16.27
C THR A 127 -21.59 28.85 -17.42
N TYR A 128 -22.22 27.67 -17.35
CA TYR A 128 -23.02 27.16 -18.45
C TYR A 128 -24.40 27.82 -18.44
N LYS A 129 -24.74 28.53 -19.52
CA LYS A 129 -26.04 29.22 -19.67
C LYS A 129 -27.08 28.41 -20.45
N GLY A 130 -26.75 27.19 -20.87
CA GLY A 130 -27.72 26.30 -21.50
C GLY A 130 -28.66 25.66 -20.49
N GLY A 131 -29.95 25.55 -20.85
CA GLY A 131 -30.98 24.93 -20.00
C GLY A 131 -31.11 23.41 -20.15
N ASP A 132 -30.23 22.76 -20.92
CA ASP A 132 -30.30 21.33 -21.24
C ASP A 132 -29.47 20.45 -20.30
N ILE A 133 -28.51 21.00 -19.54
CA ILE A 133 -27.67 20.24 -18.61
C ILE A 133 -27.65 20.94 -17.26
N ASP A 134 -28.12 20.24 -16.22
CA ASP A 134 -28.18 20.78 -14.85
C ASP A 134 -26.77 20.97 -14.28
N TYR A 135 -25.97 19.90 -14.32
CA TYR A 135 -24.57 19.89 -13.92
C TYR A 135 -23.85 18.65 -14.44
N ILE A 136 -22.51 18.66 -14.36
CA ILE A 136 -21.67 17.52 -14.73
C ILE A 136 -20.93 16.98 -13.50
N GLU A 137 -20.59 15.69 -13.53
CA GLU A 137 -19.81 15.02 -12.49
C GLU A 137 -18.83 14.02 -13.11
N ILE A 138 -17.74 13.75 -12.41
CA ILE A 138 -16.83 12.64 -12.69
C ILE A 138 -17.24 11.46 -11.82
N ARG A 139 -17.59 10.35 -12.47
CA ARG A 139 -17.79 9.05 -11.81
C ARG A 139 -16.48 8.26 -11.87
N ALA A 140 -16.14 7.63 -10.76
CA ALA A 140 -15.03 6.70 -10.64
C ALA A 140 -15.60 5.32 -10.32
N ASP A 141 -15.85 4.55 -11.36
CA ASP A 141 -16.36 3.18 -11.24
C ASP A 141 -15.19 2.27 -10.84
N ASN A 142 -15.37 1.52 -9.75
CA ASN A 142 -14.35 0.62 -9.24
C ASN A 142 -14.54 -0.77 -9.85
N GLU A 143 -13.60 -1.19 -10.70
CA GLU A 143 -13.58 -2.52 -11.31
C GLU A 143 -12.39 -3.32 -10.74
N GLY A 144 -12.65 -4.53 -10.25
CA GLY A 144 -11.62 -5.45 -9.76
C GLY A 144 -11.87 -6.01 -8.35
N SER A 145 -11.00 -6.93 -7.93
CA SER A 145 -11.04 -7.55 -6.61
C SER A 145 -10.41 -6.64 -5.56
N THR A 146 -10.59 -6.96 -4.27
CA THR A 146 -9.96 -6.19 -3.18
C THR A 146 -8.44 -6.12 -3.27
N ALA A 147 -7.75 -7.02 -3.98
CA ALA A 147 -6.28 -7.00 -4.09
C ALA A 147 -5.73 -6.16 -5.25
N SER A 148 -6.54 -5.88 -6.29
CA SER A 148 -6.13 -5.08 -7.45
C SER A 148 -7.37 -4.36 -7.99
N ARG A 149 -7.52 -3.10 -7.55
CA ARG A 149 -8.64 -2.24 -7.93
C ARG A 149 -8.20 -1.26 -8.99
N THR A 150 -8.89 -1.29 -10.12
CA THR A 150 -8.70 -0.35 -11.23
C THR A 150 -9.89 0.59 -11.27
N PHE A 151 -9.62 1.87 -11.40
CA PHE A 151 -10.68 2.88 -11.53
C PHE A 151 -10.93 3.22 -12.99
N ASN A 152 -12.19 3.09 -13.41
CA ASN A 152 -12.67 3.59 -14.68
C ASN A 152 -13.36 4.94 -14.46
N TYR A 153 -12.83 5.98 -15.10
CA TYR A 153 -13.37 7.33 -14.99
C TYR A 153 -14.27 7.65 -16.18
N ARG A 154 -15.43 8.23 -15.89
CA ARG A 154 -16.34 8.76 -16.91
C ARG A 154 -16.91 10.09 -16.46
N VAL A 155 -17.08 11.00 -17.42
CA VAL A 155 -17.79 12.26 -17.18
C VAL A 155 -19.26 12.04 -17.53
N VAL A 156 -20.13 12.34 -16.57
CA VAL A 156 -21.57 12.24 -16.71
C VAL A 156 -22.19 13.63 -16.60
N MET A 157 -23.30 13.83 -17.30
CA MET A 157 -24.17 14.99 -17.17
C MET A 157 -25.47 14.56 -16.52
N ILE A 158 -26.02 15.42 -15.69
CA ILE A 158 -27.35 15.25 -15.10
C ILE A 158 -28.32 16.14 -15.86
N GLN A 159 -29.42 15.57 -16.32
CA GLN A 159 -30.49 16.27 -17.02
C GLN A 159 -31.83 15.83 -16.43
N ASN A 160 -32.57 16.77 -15.83
CA ASN A 160 -33.86 16.50 -15.19
C ASN A 160 -33.81 15.30 -14.21
N GLY A 161 -32.71 15.21 -13.44
CA GLY A 161 -32.47 14.11 -12.50
C GLY A 161 -32.01 12.79 -13.11
N SER A 162 -31.83 12.71 -14.43
CA SER A 162 -31.30 11.51 -15.12
C SER A 162 -29.80 11.63 -15.37
N GLU A 163 -29.03 10.59 -15.05
CA GLU A 163 -27.60 10.50 -15.33
C GLU A 163 -27.33 9.98 -16.75
N LEU A 164 -26.57 10.75 -17.54
CA LEU A 164 -26.18 10.40 -18.90
C LEU A 164 -24.68 10.55 -19.10
N ASN A 165 -24.06 9.59 -19.80
CA ASN A 165 -22.64 9.69 -20.14
C ASN A 165 -22.44 10.78 -21.21
N MET A 166 -21.58 11.76 -20.94
CA MET A 166 -21.31 12.87 -21.86
C MET A 166 -20.61 12.41 -23.13
N ARG A 167 -19.80 11.34 -23.08
CA ARG A 167 -19.04 10.86 -24.23
C ARG A 167 -19.99 10.49 -25.37
N GLY A 168 -19.83 11.19 -26.49
CA GLY A 168 -20.66 11.01 -27.68
C GLY A 168 -22.05 11.64 -27.62
N ARG A 169 -22.39 12.39 -26.56
CA ARG A 169 -23.71 13.02 -26.35
C ARG A 169 -23.68 14.53 -26.15
N CYS A 170 -22.50 15.13 -26.02
CA CYS A 170 -22.33 16.57 -25.87
C CYS A 170 -21.88 17.28 -27.15
N SER A 171 -22.26 18.55 -27.28
CA SER A 171 -21.85 19.46 -28.36
C SER A 171 -20.36 19.81 -28.27
N ALA A 172 -19.81 20.42 -29.33
CA ALA A 172 -18.42 20.87 -29.33
C ALA A 172 -18.15 21.90 -28.21
N GLY A 173 -19.01 22.91 -28.06
CA GLY A 173 -18.89 23.90 -27.00
C GLY A 173 -19.00 23.31 -25.59
N GLN A 174 -19.95 22.40 -25.37
CA GLN A 174 -20.10 21.70 -24.08
C GLN A 174 -18.84 20.90 -23.71
N LYS A 175 -18.16 20.28 -24.69
CA LYS A 175 -16.90 19.57 -24.46
C LYS A 175 -15.78 20.52 -24.04
N VAL A 176 -15.65 21.65 -24.73
CA VAL A 176 -14.62 22.67 -24.43
C VAL A 176 -14.84 23.22 -23.04
N LEU A 177 -16.07 23.62 -22.72
CA LEU A 177 -16.43 24.16 -21.42
C LEU A 177 -16.21 23.15 -20.29
N ALA A 178 -16.68 21.91 -20.45
CA ALA A 178 -16.47 20.84 -19.47
C ALA A 178 -14.97 20.59 -19.22
N ALA A 179 -14.16 20.57 -20.28
CA ALA A 179 -12.72 20.36 -20.16
C ALA A 179 -12.00 21.51 -19.43
N ILE A 180 -12.45 22.77 -19.60
CA ILE A 180 -11.91 23.91 -18.86
C ILE A 180 -12.30 23.81 -17.38
N ILE A 181 -13.58 23.58 -17.08
CA ILE A 181 -14.10 23.46 -15.72
C ILE A 181 -13.41 22.32 -14.95
N ILE A 182 -13.29 21.14 -15.56
CA ILE A 182 -12.62 20.00 -14.94
C ILE A 182 -11.15 20.33 -14.62
N ARG A 183 -10.44 21.02 -15.52
CA ARG A 183 -9.05 21.44 -15.27
C ARG A 183 -8.94 22.44 -14.12
N LEU A 184 -9.85 23.40 -14.05
CA LEU A 184 -9.91 24.37 -12.95
C LEU A 184 -10.17 23.67 -11.61
N ALA A 185 -11.15 22.77 -11.57
CA ALA A 185 -11.49 22.00 -10.37
C ALA A 185 -10.34 21.08 -9.93
N LEU A 186 -9.64 20.44 -10.87
CA LEU A 186 -8.44 19.63 -10.58
C LEU A 186 -7.33 20.49 -9.99
N ALA A 187 -7.05 21.65 -10.58
CA ALA A 187 -6.04 22.57 -10.07
C ALA A 187 -6.39 23.07 -8.66
N GLU A 188 -7.67 23.27 -8.34
CA GLU A 188 -8.10 23.63 -6.99
C GLU A 188 -7.96 22.50 -5.98
N THR A 189 -8.38 21.29 -6.37
CA THR A 189 -8.49 20.16 -5.45
C THR A 189 -7.14 19.53 -5.14
N PHE A 190 -6.22 19.54 -6.11
CA PHE A 190 -4.93 18.82 -6.04
C PHE A 190 -3.72 19.73 -5.97
N CYS A 191 -3.80 20.97 -6.47
CA CYS A 191 -2.64 21.85 -6.52
C CYS A 191 -2.69 22.93 -5.45
N VAL A 192 -2.19 22.62 -4.25
CA VAL A 192 -2.10 23.57 -3.13
C VAL A 192 -1.17 24.75 -3.45
N ASN A 193 -0.15 24.55 -4.29
CA ASN A 193 0.87 25.55 -4.65
C ASN A 193 1.12 25.65 -6.17
N CYS A 194 0.11 25.47 -7.04
CA CYS A 194 0.34 25.72 -8.46
C CYS A 194 0.33 27.23 -8.73
N GLY A 195 1.54 27.79 -8.88
CA GLY A 195 1.73 29.21 -9.12
C GLY A 195 1.50 29.66 -10.56
N ILE A 196 1.20 28.76 -11.51
CA ILE A 196 0.97 29.12 -12.92
C ILE A 196 -0.20 28.31 -13.50
N PHE A 197 -1.20 28.99 -14.04
CA PHE A 197 -2.30 28.37 -14.78
C PHE A 197 -2.41 28.97 -16.18
N THR A 198 -2.54 28.13 -17.20
CA THR A 198 -2.59 28.57 -18.60
C THR A 198 -3.83 28.06 -19.33
N LEU A 199 -4.45 28.93 -20.12
CA LEU A 199 -5.56 28.61 -21.02
C LEU A 199 -5.23 29.07 -22.43
N ASP A 200 -5.21 28.11 -23.37
CA ASP A 200 -5.02 28.39 -24.79
C ASP A 200 -6.36 28.25 -25.52
N GLU A 201 -6.78 29.34 -26.14
CA GLU A 201 -8.06 29.55 -26.83
C GLU A 201 -9.30 28.98 -26.10
N PRO A 202 -9.61 29.49 -24.89
CA PRO A 202 -10.68 28.93 -24.07
C PRO A 202 -12.09 29.14 -24.64
N THR A 203 -12.27 30.04 -25.61
CA THR A 203 -13.57 30.36 -26.21
C THR A 203 -13.92 29.51 -27.43
N THR A 204 -13.05 28.57 -27.81
CA THR A 204 -13.25 27.69 -28.97
C THR A 204 -14.63 27.02 -28.96
N ASN A 205 -15.43 27.24 -30.00
CA ASN A 205 -16.80 26.69 -30.16
C ASN A 205 -17.81 27.08 -29.05
N LEU A 206 -17.56 28.13 -28.28
CA LEU A 206 -18.53 28.70 -27.34
C LEU A 206 -19.35 29.80 -28.00
N ASP A 207 -20.60 29.95 -27.57
CA ASP A 207 -21.42 31.11 -27.93
C ASP A 207 -21.12 32.30 -27.02
N ARG A 208 -21.59 33.49 -27.40
CA ARG A 208 -21.34 34.73 -26.66
C ARG A 208 -21.75 34.65 -25.18
N ALA A 209 -22.89 34.05 -24.89
CA ALA A 209 -23.40 33.93 -23.52
C ALA A 209 -22.48 33.08 -22.64
N ASN A 210 -21.99 31.94 -23.15
CA ASN A 210 -21.04 31.11 -22.42
C ASN A 210 -19.64 31.75 -22.35
N ILE A 211 -19.24 32.54 -23.35
CA ILE A 211 -17.96 33.29 -23.35
C ILE A 211 -17.97 34.34 -22.24
N GLU A 212 -19.01 35.17 -22.16
CA GLU A 212 -19.17 36.20 -21.12
C GLU A 212 -19.16 35.57 -19.73
N SER A 213 -19.97 34.52 -19.54
CA SER A 213 -20.07 33.80 -18.26
C SER A 213 -18.76 33.13 -17.85
N LEU A 214 -17.99 32.63 -18.82
CA LEU A 214 -16.67 32.07 -18.58
C LEU A 214 -15.68 33.14 -18.13
N ALA A 215 -15.70 34.33 -18.75
CA ALA A 215 -14.86 35.44 -18.36
C ALA A 215 -15.13 35.90 -16.92
N GLU A 216 -16.41 36.05 -16.55
CA GLU A 216 -16.82 36.42 -15.18
C GLU A 216 -16.33 35.41 -14.14
N ASN A 217 -16.50 34.10 -14.40
CA ASN A 217 -16.08 33.06 -13.48
C ASN A 217 -14.57 32.93 -13.38
N LEU A 218 -13.84 33.04 -14.50
CA LEU A 218 -12.38 33.13 -14.47
C LEU A 218 -11.92 34.33 -13.65
N GLY A 219 -12.62 35.46 -13.75
CA GLY A 219 -12.38 36.63 -12.92
C GLY A 219 -12.49 36.37 -11.43
N ARG A 220 -13.56 35.70 -11.01
CA ARG A 220 -13.75 35.29 -9.61
C ARG A 220 -12.62 34.37 -9.14
N ILE A 221 -12.26 33.36 -9.93
CA ILE A 221 -11.19 32.41 -9.59
C ILE A 221 -9.84 33.14 -9.45
N ILE A 222 -9.50 34.03 -10.40
CA ILE A 222 -8.26 34.80 -10.37
C ILE A 222 -8.22 35.73 -9.16
N LYS A 223 -9.32 36.42 -8.85
CA LYS A 223 -9.42 37.28 -7.65
C LYS A 223 -9.28 36.49 -6.33
N ASN A 224 -9.88 35.31 -6.25
CA ASN A 224 -9.75 34.46 -5.06
C ASN A 224 -8.32 33.94 -4.88
N ARG A 225 -7.63 33.62 -5.98
CA ARG A 225 -6.25 33.10 -5.95
C ARG A 225 -5.18 34.16 -5.92
N SER A 226 -5.45 35.40 -6.33
CA SER A 226 -4.48 36.50 -6.25
C SER A 226 -4.12 36.89 -4.81
N GLN A 227 -4.93 36.48 -3.82
CA GLN A 227 -4.59 36.59 -2.41
C GLN A 227 -3.47 35.62 -1.98
N GLN A 228 -3.19 34.58 -2.76
CA GLN A 228 -2.09 33.66 -2.53
C GLN A 228 -0.81 34.20 -3.16
N SER A 229 0.31 34.11 -2.45
CA SER A 229 1.61 34.54 -2.99
C SER A 229 2.00 33.67 -4.20
N ASN A 230 2.45 34.29 -5.29
CA ASN A 230 3.02 33.66 -6.48
C ASN A 230 2.04 32.93 -7.42
N PHE A 231 0.81 33.46 -7.61
CA PHE A 231 -0.11 32.96 -8.63
C PHE A 231 -0.05 33.79 -9.94
N GLN A 232 0.14 33.10 -11.07
CA GLN A 232 0.17 33.67 -12.42
C GLN A 232 -0.87 32.98 -13.29
N PHE A 233 -1.67 33.77 -14.00
CA PHE A 233 -2.67 33.27 -14.93
C PHE A 233 -2.33 33.77 -16.34
N VAL A 234 -2.21 32.86 -17.30
CA VAL A 234 -1.88 33.18 -18.70
C VAL A 234 -3.02 32.73 -19.60
N ILE A 235 -3.57 33.67 -20.37
CA ILE A 235 -4.61 33.39 -21.36
C ILE A 235 -4.04 33.73 -22.73
N ILE A 236 -4.18 32.79 -23.66
CA ILE A 236 -3.91 32.99 -25.08
C ILE A 236 -5.26 32.94 -25.77
N THR A 237 -5.60 33.98 -26.51
CA THR A 237 -6.82 34.03 -27.30
C THR A 237 -6.67 34.97 -28.50
N HIS A 238 -7.44 34.73 -29.55
CA HIS A 238 -7.69 35.69 -30.63
C HIS A 238 -9.08 36.34 -30.54
N ASP A 239 -9.86 36.04 -29.51
CA ASP A 239 -11.20 36.57 -29.27
C ASP A 239 -11.12 37.92 -28.55
N GLU A 240 -11.30 39.00 -29.31
CA GLU A 240 -11.26 40.37 -28.78
C GLU A 240 -12.40 40.64 -27.78
N GLU A 241 -13.58 40.03 -27.97
CA GLU A 241 -14.74 40.20 -27.09
C GLU A 241 -14.45 39.58 -25.71
N PHE A 242 -13.81 38.42 -25.69
CA PHE A 242 -13.37 37.77 -24.45
C PHE A 242 -12.33 38.58 -23.67
N VAL A 243 -11.38 39.22 -24.38
CA VAL A 243 -10.41 40.13 -23.75
C VAL A 243 -11.10 41.34 -23.13
N GLU A 244 -12.12 41.89 -23.79
CA GLU A 244 -12.92 42.98 -23.23
C GLU A 244 -13.65 42.57 -21.94
N TYR A 245 -14.29 41.39 -21.91
CA TYR A 245 -14.96 40.90 -20.69
C TYR A 245 -13.97 40.75 -19.53
N LEU A 246 -12.78 40.20 -19.77
CA LEU A 246 -11.72 40.09 -18.76
C LEU A 246 -11.19 41.46 -18.30
N SER A 247 -11.24 42.48 -19.16
CA SER A 247 -10.83 43.85 -18.83
C SER A 247 -11.81 44.52 -17.87
N ARG A 248 -13.12 44.32 -18.08
CA ARG A 248 -14.19 44.98 -17.29
C ARG A 248 -14.10 44.66 -15.80
N ASP A 249 -13.68 43.44 -15.47
CA ASP A 249 -13.58 42.98 -14.09
C ASP A 249 -12.27 43.33 -13.38
N ASN A 250 -11.40 44.14 -14.01
CA ASN A 250 -10.09 44.56 -13.50
C ASN A 250 -9.15 43.38 -13.19
N ILE A 251 -9.26 42.31 -13.98
CA ILE A 251 -8.49 41.06 -13.81
C ILE A 251 -7.18 41.11 -14.59
N LEU A 252 -7.15 41.88 -15.68
CA LEU A 252 -5.99 41.95 -16.58
C LEU A 252 -4.87 42.76 -15.94
N GLY A 253 -3.70 42.16 -15.79
CA GLY A 253 -2.47 42.88 -15.42
C GLY A 253 -1.75 43.44 -16.66
N GLN A 254 -1.21 42.55 -17.48
CA GLN A 254 -0.47 42.88 -18.70
C GLN A 254 -1.05 42.12 -19.90
N TYR A 255 -1.21 42.79 -21.03
CA TYR A 255 -1.64 42.14 -22.27
C TYR A 255 -0.63 42.35 -23.41
N TYR A 256 -0.31 41.24 -24.08
CA TYR A 256 0.68 41.18 -25.15
C TYR A 256 0.00 40.78 -26.45
N ARG A 257 0.28 41.52 -27.52
CA ARG A 257 -0.15 41.15 -28.87
C ARG A 257 1.00 40.46 -29.59
N VAL A 258 0.75 39.24 -30.05
CA VAL A 258 1.67 38.50 -30.92
C VAL A 258 1.22 38.70 -32.37
N SER A 259 2.13 39.12 -33.24
CA SER A 259 1.86 39.32 -34.68
C SER A 259 3.05 38.86 -35.50
N LYS A 260 2.89 38.78 -36.83
CA LYS A 260 4.01 38.53 -37.75
C LYS A 260 4.50 39.83 -38.37
N ASP A 261 5.81 39.99 -38.46
CA ASP A 261 6.43 41.08 -39.21
C ASP A 261 6.37 40.82 -40.73
N PHE A 262 6.91 41.75 -41.51
CA PHE A 262 6.97 41.64 -42.97
C PHE A 262 7.79 40.43 -43.47
N ASN A 263 8.72 39.93 -42.64
CA ASN A 263 9.57 38.77 -42.92
C ASN A 263 8.98 37.45 -42.39
N GLN A 264 7.73 37.45 -41.91
CA GLN A 264 7.07 36.29 -41.29
C GLN A 264 7.67 35.83 -39.96
N HIS A 265 8.50 36.66 -39.30
CA HIS A 265 8.96 36.40 -37.94
C HIS A 265 7.90 36.83 -36.92
N SER A 266 7.83 36.09 -35.81
CA SER A 266 6.91 36.43 -34.71
C SER A 266 7.48 37.60 -33.91
N GLN A 267 6.67 38.64 -33.71
CA GLN A 267 6.98 39.79 -32.88
C GLN A 267 5.94 39.93 -31.76
N ILE A 268 6.39 40.31 -30.57
CA ILE A 268 5.56 40.47 -29.38
C ILE A 268 5.59 41.94 -28.97
N GLN A 269 4.42 42.54 -28.82
CA GLN A 269 4.28 43.93 -28.38
C GLN A 269 3.42 43.99 -27.13
N LEU A 270 3.94 44.62 -26.06
CA LEU A 270 3.14 44.99 -24.90
C LEU A 270 2.18 46.10 -25.33
N GLN A 271 0.88 45.85 -25.18
CA GLN A 271 -0.14 46.78 -25.62
C GLN A 271 -0.69 47.63 -24.45
N GLY A 272 -0.57 47.15 -23.20
CA GLY A 272 -0.83 47.97 -22.01
C GLY A 272 -0.65 47.25 -20.67
N GLN A 273 -0.59 48.07 -19.61
CA GLN A 273 -0.57 47.70 -18.19
C GLN A 273 -1.81 48.33 -17.54
N VAL A 274 -2.65 47.53 -16.90
CA VAL A 274 -3.74 48.08 -16.08
C VAL A 274 -3.12 48.56 -14.77
N GLN A 275 -3.16 49.87 -14.50
CA GLN A 275 -2.69 50.44 -13.25
C GLN A 275 -3.59 49.94 -12.10
N ASN A 276 -2.98 49.33 -11.09
CA ASN A 276 -3.62 49.17 -9.79
C ASN A 276 -3.94 50.58 -9.26
N LEU A 277 -5.22 50.94 -9.21
CA LEU A 277 -5.71 52.10 -8.46
C LEU A 277 -5.58 51.78 -6.96
N ASN A 278 -4.35 51.88 -6.45
CA ASN A 278 -4.05 51.96 -5.02
C ASN A 278 -3.07 53.13 -4.81
N ASP A 279 -3.46 54.32 -5.28
CA ASP A 279 -2.89 55.57 -4.76
C ASP A 279 -3.90 56.16 -3.77
N ASN A 280 -3.85 55.65 -2.53
CA ASN A 280 -4.30 56.43 -1.38
C ASN A 280 -3.26 57.53 -1.15
N ASN A 281 -3.37 58.63 -1.90
CA ASN A 281 -2.82 59.92 -1.50
C ASN A 281 -4.00 60.86 -1.28
N ASP A 282 -4.70 60.64 -0.17
CA ASP A 282 -5.45 61.70 0.49
C ASP A 282 -4.42 62.64 1.13
N GLU A 283 -3.91 63.59 0.36
CA GLU A 283 -3.41 64.85 0.92
C GLU A 283 -4.23 66.00 0.33
N ASP A 284 -5.23 66.40 1.11
CA ASP A 284 -5.97 67.65 1.00
C ASP A 284 -5.13 68.76 1.63
N PRO A 285 -4.88 69.88 0.94
CA PRO A 285 -4.68 71.13 1.67
C PRO A 285 -5.47 72.27 1.03
N LEU A 286 -6.75 72.34 1.36
CA LEU A 286 -7.43 73.61 1.50
C LEU A 286 -7.47 73.98 2.99
N MET A 287 -6.71 75.01 3.39
CA MET A 287 -7.13 76.09 4.30
C MET A 287 -5.94 76.99 4.66
N GLN A 288 -6.19 78.31 4.60
CA GLN A 288 -5.38 79.48 5.04
C GLN A 288 -4.29 79.90 4.04
N ASP A 289 -4.42 81.03 3.34
CA ASP A 289 -4.37 82.35 3.98
C ASP A 289 -5.09 83.44 3.15
N GLN A 290 -5.99 84.20 3.80
CA GLN A 290 -6.48 85.48 3.32
C GLN A 290 -6.09 86.54 4.35
N GLY A 291 -5.30 87.51 3.90
CA GLY A 291 -5.29 88.87 4.46
C GLY A 291 -3.94 89.36 4.94
N GLN A 292 -3.27 90.21 4.14
CA GLN A 292 -3.17 91.66 4.42
C GLN A 292 -2.24 92.34 3.40
N GLU A 293 -2.82 93.19 2.56
CA GLU A 293 -2.16 94.40 2.08
C GLU A 293 -2.02 95.37 3.27
N ASP A 294 -0.82 95.91 3.52
CA ASP A 294 -0.54 97.35 3.38
C ASP A 294 0.83 97.77 3.97
N TYR A 295 1.30 98.91 3.42
CA TYR A 295 2.35 99.84 3.86
C TYR A 295 3.81 99.67 3.38
N LEU A 296 4.10 100.47 2.34
CA LEU A 296 5.21 101.44 2.25
C LEU A 296 6.47 101.21 3.12
N ASN A 297 7.57 100.82 2.49
CA ASN A 297 8.78 101.65 2.25
C ASN A 297 9.84 100.85 1.50
#